data_AF-A0A7W7DPY7-F1
#
_entry.id   AF-A0A7W7DPY7-F1
#
_cell.length_a   1.000
_cell.length_b   1.000
_cell.length_c   1.000
_cell.angle_alpha   90.00
_cell.angle_beta   90.00
_cell.angle_gamma   90.00
#
_symmetry.space_group_name_H-M   'P 1'
#
loop_
_entity.id
_entity.type
_entity.pdbx_description
1 polymer ?
#
loop_
_entity_poly.entity_id
_entity_poly.type
_entity_poly.pdbx_seq_one_letter_code
_entity_poly.pdbx_strand_id
1 'polypeptide(L)'
;MSRAGDLLTTALPRAGIRTLLSAGDTSLLSPARSADEPPLTIPRDPAREAARRELSKRMYHDNDPSLFQRALDAFWDWLGKLFNAASTATPGGALGLIVIILAVIVVLAALWWRLGTPRRQPTSSATLFDDRPRSAAEHRAAAEAHAAQGHWNQAVQERMRALVRALEERALLDVRPGRTADEAAAEAGRALPAHTDRLRIAARDFDDVTYGGRSATEQSYHRIADLDRELERTKPQLATSGATTAPTTRQGAAE
;
A
#
# COMPACT_ATOMS: atom_id res chain seq x y z
N MET A 1 -36.14 -34.31 19.19
CA MET A 1 -37.12 -35.40 18.95
C MET A 1 -37.44 -35.37 17.45
N SER A 2 -36.89 -36.31 16.67
CA SER A 2 -37.62 -37.42 15.99
C SER A 2 -38.64 -36.90 14.98
N ARG A 3 -38.77 -37.35 13.73
CA ARG A 3 -38.27 -38.48 12.92
C ARG A 3 -38.73 -38.15 11.48
N ALA A 4 -37.94 -38.38 10.44
CA ALA A 4 -38.02 -39.55 9.55
C ALA A 4 -39.40 -39.80 8.90
N GLY A 5 -39.40 -40.04 7.60
CA GLY A 5 -40.33 -41.00 7.00
C GLY A 5 -40.98 -40.59 5.69
N ASP A 6 -40.40 -41.11 4.61
CA ASP A 6 -41.06 -42.07 3.72
C ASP A 6 -41.98 -41.64 2.54
N LEU A 7 -41.48 -42.04 1.36
CA LEU A 7 -42.06 -42.98 0.37
C LEU A 7 -43.10 -42.51 -0.65
N LEU A 8 -42.61 -42.46 -1.90
CA LEU A 8 -43.01 -43.31 -3.05
C LEU A 8 -44.43 -43.86 -3.09
N THR A 9 -45.19 -43.49 -4.14
CA THR A 9 -46.37 -44.18 -4.74
C THR A 9 -47.07 -43.13 -5.64
N THR A 10 -47.48 -43.32 -6.90
CA THR A 10 -47.83 -44.51 -7.69
C THR A 10 -48.11 -44.13 -9.16
N ALA A 11 -47.97 -45.13 -10.04
CA ALA A 11 -48.93 -45.52 -11.10
C ALA A 11 -49.07 -44.74 -12.43
N LEU A 12 -48.54 -45.38 -13.50
CA LEU A 12 -49.17 -45.65 -14.82
C LEU A 12 -50.63 -46.17 -14.65
N PRO A 13 -51.56 -46.25 -15.67
CA PRO A 13 -51.26 -46.75 -17.02
C PRO A 13 -52.26 -46.44 -18.21
N ARG A 14 -51.84 -46.89 -19.40
CA ARG A 14 -52.58 -47.62 -20.47
C ARG A 14 -53.95 -47.14 -21.05
N ALA A 15 -53.89 -46.98 -22.38
CA ALA A 15 -54.53 -47.82 -23.42
C ALA A 15 -55.91 -47.45 -24.01
N GLY A 16 -56.02 -47.69 -25.33
CA GLY A 16 -57.26 -47.82 -26.10
C GLY A 16 -57.09 -47.35 -27.55
N ILE A 17 -56.71 -48.18 -28.55
CA ILE A 17 -57.58 -49.06 -29.37
C ILE A 17 -58.44 -48.19 -30.33
N ARG A 18 -58.50 -48.29 -31.68
CA ARG A 18 -58.54 -49.42 -32.65
C ARG A 18 -58.58 -48.86 -34.11
N THR A 19 -58.00 -49.60 -35.09
CA THR A 19 -58.53 -49.97 -36.46
C THR A 19 -59.14 -48.93 -37.43
N LEU A 20 -59.08 -48.99 -38.77
CA LEU A 20 -58.74 -49.99 -39.80
C LEU A 20 -58.63 -49.28 -41.19
N LEU A 21 -57.81 -49.84 -42.08
CA LEU A 21 -57.92 -50.00 -43.56
C LEU A 21 -58.75 -49.01 -44.41
N SER A 22 -58.16 -48.46 -45.49
CA SER A 22 -58.48 -48.83 -46.88
C SER A 22 -57.72 -47.97 -47.91
N ALA A 23 -57.46 -48.59 -49.05
CA ALA A 23 -56.72 -48.17 -50.24
C ALA A 23 -57.16 -46.87 -50.93
N GLY A 24 -56.25 -46.30 -51.71
CA GLY A 24 -56.55 -45.30 -52.73
C GLY A 24 -55.29 -44.60 -53.21
N ASP A 25 -54.70 -45.10 -54.29
CA ASP A 25 -53.58 -44.50 -55.01
C ASP A 25 -53.80 -43.01 -55.28
N THR A 26 -52.76 -42.20 -55.08
CA THR A 26 -52.41 -41.09 -55.99
C THR A 26 -51.06 -40.51 -55.59
N SER A 27 -50.10 -40.70 -56.48
CA SER A 27 -48.78 -40.09 -56.47
C SER A 27 -48.85 -38.59 -56.25
N LEU A 28 -48.34 -38.12 -55.11
CA LEU A 28 -47.96 -36.73 -54.90
C LEU A 28 -46.57 -36.71 -54.26
N LEU A 29 -45.59 -36.41 -55.11
CA LEU A 29 -44.38 -35.63 -54.84
C LEU A 29 -43.86 -35.73 -53.39
N SER A 30 -42.99 -36.70 -53.17
CA SER A 30 -42.10 -36.72 -52.02
C SER A 30 -41.11 -35.55 -52.17
N PRO A 31 -41.13 -34.49 -51.35
CA PRO A 31 -39.93 -33.70 -51.21
C PRO A 31 -38.91 -34.62 -50.53
N ALA A 32 -37.73 -34.72 -51.14
CA ALA A 32 -36.58 -35.31 -50.49
C ALA A 32 -36.49 -34.72 -49.08
N ARG A 33 -36.64 -35.57 -48.06
CA ARG A 33 -36.37 -35.21 -46.67
C ARG A 33 -34.89 -34.85 -46.64
N SER A 34 -34.62 -33.55 -46.68
CA SER A 34 -33.28 -32.99 -46.59
C SER A 34 -32.59 -33.61 -45.39
N ALA A 35 -31.44 -34.23 -45.64
CA ALA A 35 -30.51 -34.69 -44.62
C ALA A 35 -29.81 -33.49 -43.98
N ASP A 36 -30.59 -32.58 -43.38
CA ASP A 36 -30.11 -31.34 -42.77
C ASP A 36 -31.04 -30.89 -41.61
N GLU A 37 -31.55 -31.85 -40.83
CA GLU A 37 -32.16 -31.56 -39.53
C GLU A 37 -31.05 -31.73 -38.47
N PRO A 38 -30.59 -30.63 -37.83
CA PRO A 38 -29.55 -30.72 -36.80
C PRO A 38 -30.04 -31.58 -35.63
N PRO A 39 -29.20 -32.46 -35.05
CA PRO A 39 -29.61 -33.42 -34.01
C PRO A 39 -29.97 -32.79 -32.64
N LEU A 40 -30.20 -31.49 -32.56
CA LEU A 40 -30.45 -30.74 -31.32
C LEU A 40 -31.86 -30.15 -31.31
N THR A 41 -32.85 -30.95 -30.90
CA THR A 41 -34.26 -30.54 -30.77
C THR A 41 -34.56 -29.86 -29.43
N ILE A 42 -33.65 -29.05 -28.90
CA ILE A 42 -33.93 -28.28 -27.67
C ILE A 42 -34.88 -27.13 -28.06
N PRO A 43 -36.07 -27.02 -27.45
CA PRO A 43 -37.00 -25.94 -27.76
C PRO A 43 -36.35 -24.58 -27.44
N ARG A 44 -36.66 -23.56 -28.26
CA ARG A 44 -36.00 -22.24 -28.22
C ARG A 44 -36.04 -21.57 -26.86
N ASP A 45 -37.18 -21.65 -26.17
CA ASP A 45 -37.39 -20.96 -24.90
C ASP A 45 -36.59 -21.57 -23.74
N PRO A 46 -36.63 -22.90 -23.49
CA PRO A 46 -35.76 -23.52 -22.48
C PRO A 46 -34.27 -23.40 -22.80
N ALA A 47 -33.88 -23.40 -24.09
CA ALA A 47 -32.50 -23.12 -24.49
C ALA A 47 -32.07 -21.68 -24.16
N ARG A 48 -32.95 -20.70 -24.38
CA ARG A 48 -32.70 -19.29 -24.07
C ARG A 48 -32.54 -19.04 -22.57
N GLU A 49 -33.39 -19.67 -21.77
CA GLU A 49 -33.30 -19.57 -20.31
C GLU A 49 -32.06 -20.27 -19.76
N ALA A 50 -31.70 -21.44 -20.30
CA ALA A 50 -30.48 -22.14 -19.94
C ALA A 50 -29.24 -21.30 -20.28
N ALA A 51 -29.20 -20.69 -21.46
CA ALA A 51 -28.15 -19.78 -21.87
C ALA A 51 -28.08 -18.54 -20.96
N ARG A 52 -29.22 -17.95 -20.58
CA ARG A 52 -29.25 -16.79 -19.68
C ARG A 52 -28.72 -17.13 -18.28
N ARG A 53 -29.04 -18.32 -17.76
CA ARG A 53 -28.50 -18.81 -16.48
C ARG A 53 -27.00 -19.06 -16.55
N GLU A 54 -26.51 -19.63 -17.66
CA GLU A 54 -25.08 -19.88 -17.88
C GLU A 54 -24.28 -18.57 -18.01
N LEU A 55 -24.79 -17.61 -18.79
CA LEU A 55 -24.17 -16.30 -19.00
C LEU A 55 -24.21 -15.39 -17.76
N SER A 56 -25.11 -15.66 -16.82
CA SER A 56 -25.16 -14.95 -15.52
C SER A 56 -24.10 -15.44 -14.52
N LYS A 57 -23.33 -16.50 -14.84
CA LYS A 57 -22.25 -16.97 -13.98
C LYS A 57 -21.11 -15.94 -13.93
N ARG A 58 -20.60 -15.70 -12.71
CA ARG A 58 -19.48 -14.77 -12.44
C ARG A 58 -18.23 -15.02 -13.29
N MET A 59 -18.00 -16.26 -13.73
CA MET A 59 -16.90 -16.64 -14.63
C MET A 59 -16.91 -15.88 -15.97
N TYR A 60 -18.07 -15.41 -16.44
CA TYR A 60 -18.19 -14.61 -17.66
C TYR A 60 -18.17 -13.09 -17.41
N HIS A 61 -18.05 -12.64 -16.16
CA HIS A 61 -18.01 -11.21 -15.78
C HIS A 61 -16.58 -10.68 -15.59
N ASP A 62 -15.55 -11.38 -16.06
CA ASP A 62 -14.16 -10.91 -16.02
C ASP A 62 -13.88 -9.68 -16.92
N ASN A 63 -14.88 -9.21 -17.68
CA ASN A 63 -14.83 -8.00 -18.51
C ASN A 63 -15.72 -6.85 -17.99
N ASP A 64 -16.26 -6.94 -16.77
CA ASP A 64 -16.81 -5.72 -16.16
C ASP A 64 -15.64 -4.77 -15.90
N PRO A 65 -15.67 -3.53 -16.43
CA PRO A 65 -14.57 -2.60 -16.28
C PRO A 65 -14.29 -2.43 -14.78
N SER A 66 -13.07 -2.79 -14.37
CA SER A 66 -12.65 -2.63 -12.99
C SER A 66 -12.93 -1.20 -12.54
N LEU A 67 -13.27 -1.00 -11.26
CA LEU A 67 -13.48 0.36 -10.72
C LEU A 67 -12.30 1.29 -11.04
N PHE A 68 -11.10 0.71 -11.12
CA PHE A 68 -9.88 1.35 -11.58
C PHE A 68 -9.92 1.74 -13.06
N GLN A 69 -10.31 0.84 -13.95
CA GLN A 69 -10.42 1.12 -15.38
C GLN A 69 -11.49 2.17 -15.67
N ARG A 70 -12.62 2.13 -14.96
CA ARG A 70 -13.64 3.18 -15.04
C ARG A 70 -13.14 4.55 -14.56
N ALA A 71 -12.31 4.58 -13.52
CA ALA A 71 -11.66 5.80 -13.06
C ALA A 71 -10.60 6.30 -14.05
N LEU A 72 -9.85 5.38 -14.66
CA LEU A 72 -8.84 5.67 -15.67
C LEU A 72 -9.48 6.23 -16.94
N ASP A 73 -10.59 5.65 -17.40
CA ASP A 73 -11.37 6.13 -18.54
C ASP A 73 -11.96 7.51 -18.26
N ALA A 74 -12.49 7.73 -17.05
CA ALA A 74 -12.98 9.06 -16.64
C ALA A 74 -11.85 10.11 -16.58
N PHE A 75 -10.64 9.70 -16.18
CA PHE A 75 -9.47 10.56 -16.18
C PHE A 75 -9.02 10.92 -17.61
N TRP A 76 -8.95 9.94 -18.52
CA TRP A 76 -8.60 10.20 -19.92
C TRP A 76 -9.63 11.06 -20.64
N ASP A 77 -10.92 10.86 -20.37
CA ASP A 77 -12.00 11.69 -20.91
C ASP A 77 -11.92 13.14 -20.41
N TRP A 78 -11.63 13.34 -19.11
CA TRP A 78 -11.37 14.66 -18.56
C TRP A 78 -10.15 15.34 -19.21
N LEU A 79 -9.06 14.59 -19.40
CA LEU A 79 -7.83 15.09 -20.00
C LEU A 79 -8.05 15.46 -21.47
N GLY A 80 -8.79 14.63 -22.22
CA GLY A 80 -9.18 14.91 -23.60
C GLY A 80 -10.02 16.18 -23.73
N LYS A 81 -10.97 16.41 -22.82
CA LYS A 81 -11.76 17.66 -22.79
C LYS A 81 -10.89 18.90 -22.53
N LEU A 82 -9.88 18.78 -21.67
CA LEU A 82 -8.94 19.87 -21.40
C LEU A 82 -8.08 20.20 -22.62
N PHE A 83 -7.52 19.18 -23.30
CA PHE A 83 -6.77 19.39 -24.54
C PHE A 83 -7.64 19.92 -25.66
N ASN A 84 -8.88 19.43 -25.79
CA ASN A 84 -9.81 19.90 -26.81
C ASN A 84 -10.18 21.37 -26.56
N ALA A 85 -10.52 21.74 -25.31
CA ALA A 85 -10.78 23.12 -24.91
C ALA A 85 -9.59 24.05 -25.18
N ALA A 86 -8.36 23.57 -24.93
CA ALA A 86 -7.14 24.30 -25.25
C ALA A 86 -6.91 24.46 -26.77
N SER A 87 -7.27 23.45 -27.56
CA SER A 87 -7.11 23.46 -29.03
C SER A 87 -8.18 24.29 -29.75
N THR A 88 -9.40 24.36 -29.21
CA THR A 88 -10.50 25.17 -29.77
C THR A 88 -10.33 26.66 -29.53
N ALA A 89 -9.43 27.06 -28.62
CA ALA A 89 -9.21 28.46 -28.25
C ALA A 89 -8.18 29.21 -29.13
N THR A 90 -7.81 28.67 -30.31
CA THR A 90 -6.94 29.25 -31.38
C THR A 90 -5.55 28.58 -31.49
N PRO A 91 -5.08 28.24 -32.71
CA PRO A 91 -3.73 27.73 -32.93
C PRO A 91 -2.65 28.72 -32.45
N GLY A 92 -1.91 28.35 -31.39
CA GLY A 92 -0.64 29.00 -31.04
C GLY A 92 -0.67 30.36 -30.34
N GLY A 93 -1.77 30.74 -29.67
CA GLY A 93 -1.87 31.99 -28.90
C GLY A 93 -1.65 31.83 -27.39
N ALA A 94 -1.37 32.94 -26.69
CA ALA A 94 -1.07 33.03 -25.25
C ALA A 94 -2.04 32.26 -24.31
N LEU A 95 -3.28 32.02 -24.74
CA LEU A 95 -4.26 31.20 -24.02
C LEU A 95 -3.83 29.74 -23.86
N GLY A 96 -3.26 29.11 -24.90
CA GLY A 96 -2.73 27.75 -24.80
C GLY A 96 -1.56 27.67 -23.82
N LEU A 97 -0.70 28.68 -23.82
CA LEU A 97 0.39 28.82 -22.85
C LEU A 97 -0.14 28.97 -21.42
N ILE A 98 -1.19 29.77 -21.20
CA ILE A 98 -1.84 29.91 -19.88
C ILE A 98 -2.39 28.57 -19.39
N VAL A 99 -3.05 27.80 -20.26
CA VAL A 99 -3.59 26.47 -19.90
C VAL A 99 -2.47 25.49 -19.55
N ILE A 100 -1.37 25.48 -20.31
CA ILE A 100 -0.19 24.65 -20.01
C ILE A 100 0.43 25.06 -18.68
N ILE A 101 0.61 26.37 -18.43
CA ILE A 101 1.13 26.88 -17.16
C ILE A 101 0.21 26.46 -16.01
N LEU A 102 -1.10 26.59 -16.17
CA LEU A 102 -2.07 26.17 -15.16
C LEU A 102 -2.00 24.66 -14.90
N ALA A 103 -1.88 23.84 -15.95
CA ALA A 103 -1.71 22.40 -15.82
C ALA A 103 -0.41 22.04 -15.07
N VAL A 104 0.70 22.71 -15.39
CA VAL A 104 1.98 22.55 -14.68
C VAL A 104 1.82 22.96 -13.21
N ILE A 105 1.15 24.07 -12.90
CA ILE A 105 0.88 24.50 -11.52
C ILE A 105 0.07 23.45 -10.77
N VAL A 106 -0.97 22.88 -11.39
CA VAL A 106 -1.79 21.83 -10.78
C VAL A 106 -0.97 20.55 -10.54
N VAL A 107 -0.14 20.14 -11.49
CA VAL A 107 0.76 18.98 -11.33
C VAL A 107 1.79 19.23 -10.23
N LEU A 108 2.39 20.43 -10.19
CA LEU A 108 3.33 20.82 -9.14
C LEU A 108 2.64 20.89 -7.78
N ALA A 109 1.41 21.39 -7.70
CA ALA A 109 0.61 21.43 -6.47
C ALA A 109 0.24 20.02 -5.99
N ALA A 110 -0.16 19.13 -6.90
CA ALA A 110 -0.47 17.73 -6.60
C ALA A 110 0.79 16.96 -6.17
N LEU A 111 1.93 17.20 -6.84
CA LEU A 111 3.22 16.66 -6.44
C LEU A 111 3.64 17.22 -5.07
N TRP A 112 3.44 18.52 -4.81
CA TRP A 112 3.65 19.12 -3.50
C TRP A 112 2.80 18.47 -2.41
N TRP A 113 1.52 18.19 -2.70
CA TRP A 113 0.61 17.52 -1.79
C TRP A 113 1.00 16.07 -1.54
N ARG A 114 1.44 15.36 -2.59
CA ARG A 114 1.77 13.93 -2.54
C ARG A 114 3.16 13.64 -1.99
N LEU A 115 4.13 14.51 -2.27
CA LEU A 115 5.52 14.33 -1.87
C LEU A 115 5.85 14.99 -0.53
N GLY A 116 4.87 15.66 0.10
CA GLY A 116 4.98 16.40 1.35
C GLY A 116 6.15 17.38 1.33
N THR A 117 5.83 18.63 1.06
CA THR A 117 6.81 19.67 0.76
C THR A 117 7.96 19.76 1.77
N PRO A 118 9.23 19.74 1.31
CA PRO A 118 10.31 20.39 2.03
C PRO A 118 10.16 21.89 1.82
N ARG A 119 9.26 22.52 2.59
CA ARG A 119 9.27 23.97 2.72
C ARG A 119 10.51 24.33 3.51
N ARG A 120 11.43 25.05 2.87
CA ARG A 120 12.47 25.80 3.56
C ARG A 120 11.77 26.79 4.48
N GLN A 121 11.65 26.42 5.76
CA GLN A 121 11.37 27.40 6.79
C GLN A 121 12.58 28.34 6.89
N PRO A 122 12.37 29.65 7.10
CA PRO A 122 13.46 30.56 7.34
C PRO A 122 14.13 30.13 8.63
N THR A 123 15.36 29.63 8.51
CA THR A 123 16.24 29.42 9.65
C THR A 123 16.41 30.74 10.35
N SER A 124 15.93 30.80 11.59
CA SER A 124 16.40 31.76 12.59
C SER A 124 17.92 31.86 12.49
N SER A 125 18.40 33.09 12.36
CA SER A 125 19.79 33.51 12.28
C SER A 125 20.78 32.56 12.99
N ALA A 126 21.35 31.62 12.24
CA ALA A 126 22.59 30.96 12.59
C ALA A 126 23.57 31.28 11.46
N THR A 127 24.44 32.22 11.77
CA THR A 127 25.76 32.48 11.18
C THR A 127 26.10 31.69 9.91
N LEU A 128 26.26 32.46 8.83
CA LEU A 128 26.40 32.10 7.41
C LEU A 128 27.46 31.05 7.03
N PHE A 129 28.15 30.40 7.97
CA PHE A 129 29.17 29.36 7.72
C PHE A 129 29.33 28.44 8.94
N ASP A 130 28.36 27.56 9.18
CA ASP A 130 28.64 26.35 9.96
C ASP A 130 28.37 25.18 9.01
N ASP A 131 29.44 24.59 8.45
CA ASP A 131 29.40 23.25 7.82
C ASP A 131 29.14 22.15 8.88
N ARG A 132 28.42 22.52 9.95
CA ARG A 132 28.11 21.67 11.06
C ARG A 132 26.86 20.87 10.70
N PRO A 133 26.90 19.54 10.86
CA PRO A 133 25.72 18.71 10.73
C PRO A 133 24.63 19.21 11.69
N ARG A 134 23.37 19.24 11.23
CA ARG A 134 22.22 19.61 12.05
C ARG A 134 22.23 18.88 13.39
N SER A 135 21.92 19.61 14.45
CA SER A 135 21.78 19.09 15.80
C SER A 135 20.52 18.23 15.95
N ALA A 136 20.50 17.41 17.01
CA ALA A 136 19.30 16.62 17.34
C ALA A 136 18.06 17.52 17.52
N ALA A 137 18.22 18.67 18.19
CA ALA A 137 17.13 19.62 18.44
C ALA A 137 16.54 20.20 17.14
N GLU A 138 17.39 20.53 16.16
CA GLU A 138 16.93 21.02 14.85
C GLU A 138 16.15 19.95 14.08
N HIS A 139 16.59 18.68 14.14
CA HIS A 139 15.85 17.57 13.57
C HIS A 139 14.51 17.33 14.28
N ARG A 140 14.43 17.50 15.61
CA ARG A 140 13.16 17.41 16.36
C ARG A 140 12.18 18.50 15.91
N ALA A 141 12.64 19.74 15.80
CA ALA A 141 11.82 20.85 15.34
C ALA A 141 11.31 20.63 13.91
N ALA A 142 12.17 20.13 13.00
CA ALA A 142 11.76 19.78 11.65
C ALA A 142 10.71 18.65 11.63
N ALA A 143 10.91 17.61 12.45
CA ALA A 143 9.97 16.50 12.57
C ALA A 143 8.59 16.96 13.07
N GLU A 144 8.55 17.86 14.07
CA GLU A 144 7.32 18.45 14.61
C GLU A 144 6.62 19.33 13.58
N ALA A 145 7.38 20.11 12.79
CA ALA A 145 6.81 20.89 11.69
C ALA A 145 6.15 20.01 10.62
N HIS A 146 6.73 18.85 10.30
CA HIS A 146 6.12 17.87 9.40
C HIS A 146 4.87 17.22 10.00
N ALA A 147 4.92 16.83 11.28
CA ALA A 147 3.77 16.26 11.99
C ALA A 147 2.58 17.22 12.04
N ALA A 148 2.82 18.51 12.33
CA ALA A 148 1.79 19.55 12.34
C ALA A 148 1.08 19.74 10.99
N GLN A 149 1.72 19.35 9.89
CA GLN A 149 1.16 19.39 8.53
C GLN A 149 0.56 18.05 8.08
N GLY A 150 0.56 17.02 8.94
CA GLY A 150 0.13 15.67 8.59
C GLY A 150 1.10 14.91 7.67
N HIS A 151 2.32 15.41 7.50
CA HIS A 151 3.37 14.79 6.68
C HIS A 151 4.10 13.70 7.48
N TRP A 152 3.39 12.61 7.82
CA TRP A 152 3.87 11.60 8.76
C TRP A 152 5.14 10.88 8.31
N ASN A 153 5.33 10.64 7.01
CA ASN A 153 6.54 9.97 6.49
C ASN A 153 7.79 10.80 6.81
N GLN A 154 7.74 12.09 6.47
CA GLN A 154 8.81 13.04 6.71
C GLN A 154 9.03 13.26 8.21
N ALA A 155 7.95 13.32 8.98
CA ALA A 155 8.02 13.44 10.43
C ALA A 155 8.75 12.25 11.08
N VAL A 156 8.44 11.02 10.66
CA VAL A 156 9.14 9.81 11.13
C VAL A 156 10.62 9.82 10.72
N GLN A 157 10.92 10.15 9.47
CA GLN A 157 12.30 10.21 8.98
C GLN A 157 13.14 11.24 9.74
N GLU A 158 12.64 12.46 9.92
CA GLU A 158 13.33 13.50 10.68
C GLU A 158 13.44 13.16 12.17
N ARG A 159 12.43 12.51 12.76
CA ARG A 159 12.51 12.08 14.17
C ARG A 159 13.53 10.97 14.37
N MET A 160 13.67 10.04 13.43
CA MET A 160 14.72 9.03 13.49
C MET A 160 16.12 9.66 13.34
N ARG A 161 16.30 10.64 12.45
CA ARG A 161 17.53 11.43 12.37
C ARG A 161 17.84 12.13 13.68
N ALA A 162 16.84 12.74 14.32
CA ALA A 162 16.99 13.36 15.64
C ALA A 162 17.42 12.36 16.71
N LEU A 163 16.79 11.18 16.76
CA LEU A 163 17.08 10.13 17.74
C LEU A 163 18.53 9.64 17.61
N VAL A 164 18.96 9.30 16.40
CA VAL A 164 20.35 8.84 16.16
C VAL A 164 21.34 9.94 16.52
N ARG A 165 21.08 11.18 16.09
CA ARG A 165 21.93 12.32 16.41
C ARG A 165 22.00 12.60 17.90
N ALA A 166 20.91 12.47 18.64
CA ALA A 166 20.88 12.63 20.09
C ALA A 166 21.72 11.56 20.81
N LEU A 167 21.75 10.34 20.29
CA LEU A 167 22.59 9.27 20.83
C LEU A 167 24.07 9.51 20.53
N GLU A 168 24.41 10.02 19.34
CA GLU A 168 25.78 10.45 18.98
C GLU A 168 26.26 11.63 19.83
N GLU A 169 25.45 12.68 19.99
CA GLU A 169 25.78 13.85 20.82
C GLU A 169 26.01 13.50 22.29
N ARG A 170 25.46 12.36 22.75
CA ARG A 170 25.64 11.83 24.10
C ARG A 170 26.73 10.77 24.21
N ALA A 171 27.51 10.56 23.15
CA ALA A 171 28.57 9.56 23.05
C ALA A 171 28.09 8.12 23.33
N LEU A 172 26.83 7.81 22.99
CA LEU A 172 26.28 6.45 23.03
C LEU A 172 26.43 5.72 21.71
N LEU A 173 26.70 6.47 20.66
CA LEU A 173 26.97 5.98 19.32
C LEU A 173 28.21 6.68 18.78
N ASP A 174 29.10 5.91 18.13
CA ASP A 174 30.20 6.50 17.38
C ASP A 174 29.69 7.15 16.08
N VAL A 175 30.13 8.38 15.81
CA VAL A 175 29.77 9.10 14.58
C VAL A 175 30.43 8.42 13.38
N ARG A 176 29.62 7.76 12.54
CA ARG A 176 30.10 7.05 11.35
C ARG A 176 29.19 7.32 10.15
N PRO A 177 29.72 7.89 9.05
CA PRO A 177 28.93 8.05 7.83
C PRO A 177 28.53 6.69 7.27
N GLY A 178 27.28 6.56 6.81
CA GLY A 178 26.74 5.34 6.20
C GLY A 178 26.16 4.31 7.18
N ARG A 179 26.03 4.62 8.47
CA ARG A 179 25.36 3.75 9.45
C ARG A 179 23.86 3.65 9.16
N THR A 180 23.32 2.43 9.23
CA THR A 180 21.89 2.18 9.08
C THR A 180 21.12 2.36 10.40
N ALA A 181 19.80 2.54 10.31
CA ALA A 181 18.91 2.68 11.46
C ALA A 181 18.95 1.45 12.39
N ASP A 182 18.96 0.25 11.81
CA ASP A 182 19.06 -1.02 12.54
C ASP A 182 20.40 -1.16 13.29
N GLU A 183 21.51 -0.79 12.67
CA GLU A 183 22.83 -0.80 13.31
C GLU A 183 22.88 0.19 14.48
N ALA A 184 22.33 1.39 14.29
CA ALA A 184 22.23 2.39 15.36
C ALA A 184 21.38 1.87 16.53
N ALA A 185 20.23 1.26 16.24
CA ALA A 185 19.36 0.66 17.26
C ALA A 185 20.03 -0.51 18.01
N ALA A 186 20.74 -1.38 17.29
CA ALA A 186 21.46 -2.51 17.87
C ALA A 186 22.60 -2.04 18.80
N GLU A 187 23.36 -1.03 18.40
CA GLU A 187 24.45 -0.47 19.20
C GLU A 187 23.94 0.29 20.43
N ALA A 188 22.96 1.17 20.23
CA ALA A 188 22.32 1.91 21.31
C ALA A 188 21.65 0.97 22.32
N GLY A 189 21.08 -0.15 21.84
CA GLY A 189 20.51 -1.19 22.70
C GLY A 189 21.51 -1.83 23.66
N ARG A 190 22.81 -1.83 23.35
CA ARG A 190 23.86 -2.32 24.29
C ARG A 190 24.09 -1.34 25.43
N ALA A 191 24.06 -0.03 25.16
CA ALA A 191 24.21 1.02 26.16
C ALA A 191 22.93 1.28 26.97
N LEU A 192 21.77 0.93 26.39
CA LEU A 192 20.43 1.13 26.96
C LEU A 192 19.59 -0.16 26.86
N PRO A 193 19.90 -1.20 27.66
CA PRO A 193 19.24 -2.52 27.54
C PRO A 193 17.73 -2.49 27.77
N ALA A 194 17.24 -1.57 28.62
CA ALA A 194 15.81 -1.41 28.88
C ALA A 194 15.01 -0.95 27.65
N HIS A 195 15.69 -0.37 26.65
CA HIS A 195 15.06 0.24 25.47
C HIS A 195 15.33 -0.53 24.17
N THR A 196 16.02 -1.68 24.23
CA THR A 196 16.45 -2.44 23.04
C THR A 196 15.30 -2.78 22.10
N ASP A 197 14.19 -3.32 22.63
CA ASP A 197 13.05 -3.71 21.79
C ASP A 197 12.37 -2.50 21.15
N ARG A 198 12.27 -1.39 21.89
CA ARG A 198 11.66 -0.16 21.38
C ARG A 198 12.53 0.50 20.33
N LEU A 199 13.85 0.51 20.51
CA LEU A 199 14.81 0.97 19.49
C LEU A 199 14.70 0.13 18.22
N ARG A 200 14.59 -1.20 18.35
CA ARG A 200 14.41 -2.10 17.21
C ARG A 200 13.10 -1.87 16.47
N ILE A 201 12.00 -1.65 17.21
CA ILE A 201 10.71 -1.31 16.60
C ILE A 201 10.80 0.04 15.87
N ALA A 202 11.47 1.03 16.45
CA ALA A 202 11.65 2.34 15.81
C ALA A 202 12.48 2.25 14.51
N ALA A 203 13.54 1.45 14.49
CA ALA A 203 14.33 1.20 13.29
C ALA A 203 13.49 0.53 12.17
N ARG A 204 12.69 -0.48 12.52
CA ARG A 204 11.77 -1.12 11.57
C ARG A 204 10.70 -0.15 11.05
N ASP A 205 10.04 0.59 11.93
CA ASP A 205 9.04 1.59 11.52
C ASP A 205 9.67 2.61 10.55
N PHE A 206 10.93 3.00 10.76
CA PHE A 206 11.68 3.86 9.84
C PHE A 206 11.99 3.17 8.50
N ASP A 207 12.51 1.94 8.51
CA ASP A 207 12.88 1.22 7.29
C ASP A 207 11.67 0.89 6.43
N ASP A 208 10.55 0.57 7.08
CA ASP A 208 9.27 0.32 6.43
C ASP A 208 8.76 1.52 5.65
N VAL A 209 8.93 2.71 6.22
CA VAL A 209 8.51 3.98 5.62
C VAL A 209 9.50 4.43 4.55
N THR A 210 10.80 4.24 4.79
CA THR A 210 11.87 4.76 3.92
C THR A 210 12.14 3.85 2.74
N TYR A 211 12.16 2.53 2.97
CA TYR A 211 12.54 1.52 1.99
C TYR A 211 11.40 0.54 1.69
N GLY A 212 10.52 0.29 2.65
CA GLY A 212 9.42 -0.67 2.53
C GLY A 212 8.16 -0.14 1.83
N GLY A 213 8.14 1.12 1.42
CA GLY A 213 7.00 1.74 0.72
C GLY A 213 5.73 1.90 1.57
N ARG A 214 5.82 1.70 2.90
CA ARG A 214 4.69 1.85 3.81
C ARG A 214 4.46 3.33 4.13
N SER A 215 3.20 3.71 4.33
CA SER A 215 2.87 5.05 4.84
C SER A 215 2.96 5.05 6.36
N ALA A 216 3.68 6.04 6.89
CA ALA A 216 3.71 6.35 8.31
C ALA A 216 2.34 6.85 8.77
N THR A 217 2.04 6.57 10.02
CA THR A 217 0.86 7.05 10.74
C THR A 217 1.28 8.04 11.83
N GLU A 218 0.32 8.83 12.31
CA GLU A 218 0.48 9.64 13.52
C GLU A 218 0.96 8.81 14.71
N GLN A 219 0.40 7.61 14.87
CA GLN A 219 0.79 6.69 15.93
C GLN A 219 2.25 6.26 15.84
N SER A 220 2.75 5.92 14.64
CA SER A 220 4.18 5.58 14.46
C SER A 220 5.09 6.76 14.77
N TYR A 221 4.71 7.98 14.40
CA TYR A 221 5.46 9.18 14.75
C TYR A 221 5.53 9.36 16.27
N HIS A 222 4.40 9.29 16.96
CA HIS A 222 4.37 9.44 18.42
C HIS A 222 5.19 8.38 19.14
N ARG A 223 5.17 7.12 18.70
CA ARG A 223 6.02 6.06 19.30
C ARG A 223 7.50 6.41 19.27
N ILE A 224 8.01 6.90 18.13
CA ILE A 224 9.42 7.29 17.99
C ILE A 224 9.68 8.58 18.79
N ALA A 225 8.75 9.52 18.77
CA ALA A 225 8.87 10.78 19.50
C ALA A 225 8.88 10.60 21.03
N ASP A 226 8.10 9.65 21.54
CA ASP A 226 8.07 9.26 22.95
C ASP A 226 9.37 8.56 23.35
N LEU A 227 9.84 7.64 22.50
CA LEU A 227 11.11 6.96 22.72
C LEU A 227 12.27 7.97 22.80
N ASP A 228 12.40 8.88 21.83
CA ASP A 228 13.44 9.92 21.83
C ASP A 228 13.43 10.75 23.12
N ARG A 229 12.25 11.20 23.58
CA ARG A 229 12.08 11.97 24.83
C ARG A 229 12.45 11.17 26.08
N GLU A 230 12.24 9.87 26.08
CA GLU A 230 12.56 8.99 27.20
C GLU A 230 14.06 8.66 27.23
N LEU A 231 14.66 8.41 26.06
CA LEU A 231 16.10 8.20 25.93
C LEU A 231 16.85 9.42 26.42
N GLU A 232 16.42 10.64 26.08
CA GLU A 232 17.00 11.90 26.55
C GLU A 232 17.09 11.99 28.09
N ARG A 233 16.10 11.44 28.81
CA ARG A 233 16.07 11.44 30.28
C ARG A 233 16.76 10.23 30.91
N THR A 234 17.01 9.18 30.14
CA THR A 234 17.58 7.93 30.65
C THR A 234 19.09 8.06 30.85
N LYS A 235 19.61 7.69 32.03
CA LYS A 235 21.05 7.60 32.28
C LYS A 235 21.61 6.31 31.65
N PRO A 236 22.67 6.40 30.82
CA PRO A 236 23.32 5.23 30.24
C PRO A 236 23.95 4.33 31.29
N GLN A 237 23.93 3.01 31.06
CA GLN A 237 24.76 2.10 31.82
C GLN A 237 26.14 2.08 31.18
N LEU A 238 27.02 2.98 31.63
CA LEU A 238 28.44 2.85 31.34
C LEU A 238 28.90 1.61 32.10
N ALA A 239 29.24 0.54 31.38
CA ALA A 239 29.93 -0.58 31.99
C ALA A 239 31.17 -0.03 32.68
N THR A 240 31.12 0.09 34.01
CA THR A 240 32.33 0.23 34.81
C THR A 240 33.13 -1.03 34.48
N SER A 241 34.10 -0.91 33.59
CA SER A 241 35.18 -1.86 33.49
C SER A 241 35.78 -1.92 34.88
N GLY A 242 35.35 -2.91 35.65
CA GLY A 242 35.99 -3.30 36.88
C GLY A 242 37.40 -3.68 36.49
N ALA A 243 38.31 -2.70 36.57
CA ALA A 243 39.71 -2.96 36.73
C ALA A 243 39.82 -3.70 38.06
N THR A 244 39.63 -5.03 38.02
CA THR A 244 40.14 -5.93 39.02
C THR A 244 41.65 -5.78 38.94
N THR A 245 42.18 -4.79 39.66
CA THR A 245 43.58 -4.74 40.02
C THR A 245 43.81 -5.98 40.87
N ALA A 246 44.24 -7.07 40.23
CA ALA A 246 44.74 -8.23 40.95
C ALA A 246 45.87 -7.73 41.87
N PRO A 247 45.78 -7.95 43.20
CA PRO A 247 46.87 -7.63 44.08
C PRO A 247 47.97 -8.66 43.80
N THR A 248 48.97 -8.29 43.02
CA THR A 248 50.21 -9.09 42.93
C THR A 248 50.89 -8.98 44.29
N THR A 249 50.59 -9.93 45.18
CA THR A 249 51.40 -10.23 46.36
C THR A 249 52.78 -10.62 45.88
N ARG A 250 53.70 -9.65 45.82
CA ARG A 250 55.12 -9.89 45.63
C ARG A 250 55.66 -10.41 46.97
N GLN A 251 55.55 -11.73 47.13
CA GLN A 251 56.13 -12.51 48.21
C GLN A 251 57.66 -12.50 48.05
N GLY A 252 58.36 -12.20 49.14
CA GLY A 252 59.79 -11.94 49.15
C GLY A 252 60.67 -13.15 48.83
N ALA A 253 61.90 -12.85 48.43
CA ALA A 253 63.04 -13.73 48.58
C ALA A 253 64.20 -12.86 49.06
N ALA A 254 64.63 -13.14 50.28
CA ALA A 254 65.94 -12.79 50.78
C ALA A 254 66.97 -13.71 50.10
N GLU A 255 68.10 -13.15 49.71
CA GLU A 255 69.45 -13.71 49.86
C GLU A 255 70.50 -12.62 49.57
#